data_AF-A0A0J6WTP9-F1
#
_entry.id   AF-A0A0J6WTP9-F1
#
_cell.length_a   1.000
_cell.length_b   1.000
_cell.length_c   1.000
_cell.angle_alpha   90.00
_cell.angle_beta   90.00
_cell.angle_gamma   90.00
#
_symmetry.space_group_name_H-M   'P 1'
#
loop_
_entity.id
_entity.type
_entity.pdbx_description
1 polymer ?
#
loop_
_entity_poly.entity_id
_entity_poly.type
_entity_poly.pdbx_seq_one_letter_code
_entity_poly.pdbx_strand_id
1 'polypeptide(L)' 'DGKIFVTFVALILISYLDQKMKQANLYKSYTLHQMLDKLDVIECFEDAGHSLRIGELLDKQKKIYEALGVKMPTSSC' A
#
# COMPACT_ATOMS: atom_id res chain seq x y z
N ASP A 1 -23.47 -8.25 -13.03
CA ASP A 1 -22.51 -7.81 -14.08
C ASP A 1 -21.35 -6.91 -13.66
N GLY A 2 -21.10 -6.59 -12.39
CA GLY A 2 -20.01 -5.68 -12.00
C GLY A 2 -18.60 -6.27 -11.97
N LYS A 3 -18.44 -7.61 -12.01
CA LYS A 3 -17.15 -8.27 -11.78
C LYS A 3 -16.09 -7.93 -12.82
N ILE A 4 -16.46 -7.89 -14.10
CA ILE A 4 -15.52 -7.59 -15.20
C ILE A 4 -14.97 -6.17 -15.08
N PHE A 5 -15.84 -5.21 -14.76
CA PHE A 5 -15.44 -3.82 -14.56
C PHE A 5 -14.46 -3.66 -13.38
N VAL A 6 -14.77 -4.27 -12.24
CA VAL A 6 -13.88 -4.27 -11.06
C VAL A 6 -12.53 -4.91 -11.38
N THR A 7 -12.53 -6.05 -12.08
CA THR A 7 -11.29 -6.71 -12.49
C THR A 7 -10.45 -5.82 -13.42
N PHE A 8 -11.09 -5.12 -14.37
CA PHE A 8 -10.37 -4.22 -15.27
C PHE A 8 -9.69 -3.06 -14.52
N VAL A 9 -10.39 -2.43 -13.58
CA VAL A 9 -9.81 -1.38 -12.73
C VAL A 9 -8.67 -1.94 -11.87
N ALA A 10 -8.85 -3.13 -11.28
CA ALA A 10 -7.81 -3.79 -10.50
C ALA A 10 -6.54 -4.06 -11.33
N LEU A 11 -6.68 -4.48 -12.60
CA LEU A 11 -5.54 -4.71 -13.50
C LEU A 11 -4.78 -3.42 -13.83
N ILE A 12 -5.47 -2.29 -13.95
CA ILE A 12 -4.81 -0.99 -14.15
C ILE A 12 -3.96 -0.64 -12.94
N LEU A 13 -4.53 -0.77 -11.73
CA LEU A 13 -3.82 -0.48 -10.48
C LEU A 13 -2.63 -1.41 -10.27
N ILE A 14 -2.81 -2.71 -10.51
CA ILE A 14 -1.74 -3.71 -10.41
C ILE A 14 -0.63 -3.44 -11.44
N SER A 15 -0.98 -3.11 -12.68
CA SER A 15 0.02 -2.82 -13.72
C SER A 15 0.84 -1.58 -13.39
N TYR A 16 0.19 -0.54 -12.86
CA TYR A 16 0.89 0.66 -12.40
C TYR A 16 1.83 0.35 -11.24
N LEU A 17 1.36 -0.43 -10.26
CA LEU A 17 2.17 -0.81 -9.11
C LEU A 17 3.37 -1.69 -9.52
N ASP A 18 3.17 -2.66 -10.40
CA ASP A 18 4.22 -3.50 -10.97
C ASP A 18 5.31 -2.65 -11.65
N GLN A 19 4.91 -1.67 -12.45
CA GLN A 19 5.85 -0.74 -13.07
C GLN A 19 6.65 0.05 -12.03
N LYS A 20 6.01 0.56 -10.98
CA LYS A 20 6.68 1.28 -9.89
C LYS A 20 7.64 0.39 -9.12
N MET A 21 7.27 -0.85 -8.83
CA MET A 21 8.16 -1.81 -8.18
C MET A 21 9.40 -2.13 -9.02
N LYS A 22 9.26 -2.24 -10.35
CA LYS A 22 10.39 -2.42 -11.27
C LYS A 22 11.33 -1.22 -11.24
N GLN A 23 10.78 0.00 -11.32
CA GLN A 23 11.56 1.25 -11.27
C GLN A 23 12.33 1.40 -9.94
N ALA A 24 11.70 1.01 -8.84
CA ALA A 24 12.28 1.06 -7.50
C ALA A 24 13.18 -0.14 -7.14
N ASN A 25 13.39 -1.08 -8.07
CA ASN A 25 14.11 -2.35 -7.83
C ASN A 25 13.56 -3.20 -6.66
N LEU A 26 12.28 -3.02 -6.29
CA LEU A 26 11.66 -3.71 -5.15
C LEU A 26 11.53 -5.22 -5.38
N TYR A 27 11.50 -5.66 -6.63
CA TYR A 27 11.48 -7.09 -6.99
C TYR A 27 12.72 -7.88 -6.54
N LYS A 28 13.81 -7.20 -6.15
CA LYS A 28 14.97 -7.86 -5.53
C LYS A 28 14.69 -8.34 -4.10
N SER A 29 13.66 -7.78 -3.45
CA SER A 29 13.36 -8.01 -2.04
C SER A 29 11.94 -8.53 -1.80
N TYR A 30 11.01 -8.25 -2.70
CA TYR A 30 9.60 -8.61 -2.57
C TYR A 30 9.00 -9.03 -3.91
N THR A 31 8.18 -10.07 -3.91
CA THR A 31 7.20 -10.24 -5.00
C THR A 31 6.07 -9.21 -4.84
N LEU A 32 5.27 -9.00 -5.90
CA LEU A 32 4.10 -8.13 -5.83
C LEU A 32 3.15 -8.54 -4.69
N HIS A 33 2.88 -9.84 -4.57
CA HIS A 33 2.02 -10.39 -3.52
C HIS A 33 2.61 -10.13 -2.13
N GLN A 34 3.89 -10.44 -1.92
CA GLN A 34 4.56 -10.17 -0.64
C GLN A 34 4.56 -8.68 -0.28
N MET A 35 4.65 -7.78 -1.26
CA MET A 35 4.56 -6.34 -1.00
C MET A 35 3.15 -5.97 -0.52
N LEU A 36 2.12 -6.47 -1.19
CA LEU A 36 0.73 -6.25 -0.79
C LEU A 36 0.46 -6.79 0.62
N ASP A 37 0.93 -7.99 0.93
CA ASP A 37 0.80 -8.58 2.28
C ASP A 37 1.47 -7.72 3.36
N LYS A 38 2.56 -7.00 3.03
CA LYS A 38 3.23 -6.11 3.99
C LYS A 38 2.45 -4.82 4.22
N LEU A 39 1.72 -4.34 3.21
CA LEU A 39 0.90 -3.14 3.32
C LEU A 39 -0.46 -3.42 3.97
N ASP A 40 -1.01 -4.63 3.84
CA ASP A 40 -2.28 -5.03 4.43
C ASP A 40 -2.25 -5.07 5.98
N VAL A 41 -1.06 -5.09 6.57
CA VAL A 41 -0.85 -5.07 8.03
C VAL A 41 -0.93 -3.65 8.61
N ILE A 42 -1.08 -2.60 7.80
CA ILE A 42 -1.18 -1.23 8.31
C ILE A 42 -2.58 -1.03 8.90
N GLU A 43 -2.68 -1.09 10.22
CA GLU A 43 -3.93 -0.88 10.94
C GLU A 43 -4.31 0.60 11.00
N CYS A 44 -5.58 0.89 10.78
CA CYS A 44 -6.17 2.22 10.90
C CYS A 44 -7.37 2.16 11.84
N PHE A 45 -7.34 2.99 12.88
CA PHE A 45 -8.37 3.05 13.91
C PHE A 45 -9.16 4.33 13.77
N GLU A 46 -10.48 4.18 13.63
CA GLU A 46 -11.45 5.26 13.71
C GLU A 46 -12.45 4.90 14.81
N ASP A 47 -12.58 5.79 15.80
CA ASP A 47 -13.49 5.61 16.93
C ASP A 47 -14.35 6.87 17.08
N ALA A 48 -15.60 6.69 17.51
CA ALA A 48 -16.56 7.80 17.60
C ALA A 48 -16.04 8.87 18.59
N GLY A 49 -15.79 10.07 18.08
CA GLY A 49 -15.26 11.19 18.88
C GLY A 49 -13.74 11.28 18.93
N HIS A 50 -13.01 10.41 18.23
CA HIS A 50 -11.55 10.47 18.09
C HIS A 50 -11.13 10.66 16.64
N SER A 51 -10.04 11.38 16.42
CA SER A 51 -9.46 11.51 15.08
C SER A 51 -8.87 10.18 14.60
N LEU A 52 -8.78 10.03 13.28
CA LEU A 52 -8.25 8.84 12.61
C LEU A 52 -6.79 8.60 13.02
N ARG A 53 -6.53 7.45 13.64
CA ARG A 53 -5.23 7.05 14.18
C ARG A 53 -4.66 5.89 13.39
N ILE A 54 -3.45 6.07 12.88
CA ILE A 54 -2.71 4.99 12.23
C ILE A 54 -1.91 4.25 13.30
N GLY A 55 -1.94 2.92 13.26
CA GLY A 55 -1.11 2.05 14.09
C GLY A 55 0.39 2.21 13.83
N GLU A 56 1.21 1.39 14.47
CA GLU A 56 2.66 1.43 14.26
C GLU A 56 3.03 1.05 12.82
N LEU A 57 3.69 1.96 12.10
CA LEU A 57 4.33 1.66 10.83
C LEU A 57 5.69 0.99 11.07
N LEU A 58 5.79 -0.28 10.69
CA LEU A 58 7.03 -1.05 10.75
C LEU A 58 8.06 -0.50 9.75
N ASP A 59 9.36 -0.63 10.07
CA ASP A 59 10.44 -0.12 9.20
C ASP A 59 10.41 -0.70 7.79
N LYS A 60 9.95 -1.95 7.64
CA LYS A 60 9.78 -2.59 6.33
C LYS A 60 8.71 -1.87 5.50
N GLN A 61 7.63 -1.40 6.12
CA GLN A 61 6.58 -0.64 5.44
C GLN A 61 7.09 0.76 5.07
N LYS A 62 7.77 1.45 5.99
CA LYS A 62 8.39 2.76 5.72
C LYS A 62 9.32 2.72 4.51
N LYS A 63 10.19 1.70 4.42
CA LYS A 63 11.09 1.50 3.27
C LYS A 63 10.35 1.28 1.95
N ILE A 64 9.19 0.62 1.98
CA ILE A 64 8.35 0.44 0.78
C ILE A 64 7.78 1.80 0.33
N TYR A 65 7.21 2.59 1.25
CA TYR A 65 6.70 3.94 0.92
C TYR A 65 7.79 4.85 0.35
N GLU A 66 8.97 4.86 0.98
CA GLU A 66 10.12 5.62 0.52
C GLU A 66 10.57 5.18 -0.88
N ALA A 67 10.73 3.88 -1.11
CA ALA A 67 11.14 3.34 -2.40
C ALA A 67 10.13 3.64 -3.53
N LEU A 68 8.84 3.70 -3.20
CA LEU A 68 7.78 4.06 -4.15
C LEU A 68 7.64 5.59 -4.33
N GLY A 69 8.34 6.40 -3.53
CA GLY A 69 8.23 7.86 -3.54
C GLY A 69 6.85 8.36 -3.08
N VAL A 70 6.16 7.58 -2.24
CA VAL A 70 4.81 7.89 -1.75
C VAL A 70 4.89 8.39 -0.32
N LYS A 71 4.14 9.45 0.00
CA LYS A 71 4.05 9.97 1.36
C LYS A 71 3.50 8.89 2.29
N MET A 72 4.18 8.64 3.41
CA MET A 72 3.68 7.74 4.44
C MET A 72 2.33 8.23 4.97
N PRO A 73 1.40 7.31 5.26
CA PRO A 73 0.12 7.71 5.80
C PRO A 73 0.35 8.24 7.22
N THR A 74 -0.34 9.33 7.57
CA THR A 74 -0.24 9.97 8.89
C THR A 74 -1.62 10.05 9.52
N SER A 75 -1.68 9.87 10.85
CA SER A 75 -2.90 10.13 11.61
C SER A 75 -3.43 11.53 11.30
N SER A 76 -4.75 11.67 11.26
CA SER A 76 -5.38 12.97 11.09
C SER A 76 -5.27 13.70 12.44
N CYS A 77 -4.60 14.85 12.45
CA CYS A 77 -4.68 15.80 13.57
C CYS A 77 -5.90 16.68 13.36
#